data_AF-A0AAD8RGK0-F1
#
_entry.id   AF-A0AAD8RGK0-F1
#
_cell.length_a   1.000
_cell.length_b   1.000
_cell.length_c   1.000
_cell.angle_alpha   90.00
_cell.angle_beta   90.00
_cell.angle_gamma   90.00
#
_symmetry.space_group_name_H-M   'P 1'
#
loop_
_entity.id
_entity.type
_entity.pdbx_description
1 polymer ?
#
loop_
_entity_poly.entity_id
_entity_poly.type
_entity_poly.pdbx_seq_one_letter_code
_entity_poly.pdbx_strand_id
1 'polypeptide(L)'
;MQGRIAKLAAKDKDTRLGGQFDALKQSMRNIEKTDKQKAIRNMGGMFSIANLTGNPIPEYLSQPPQEELLERYFHPDHMSGEEKMKLELQKVRDEFKMSENDCGSARVQIAQLTLKIKHLSSVLHKKDKHSRKGLQDMVQRRKKYLKYLRRTDWDSYCMVLLKLGLRDIPEYKAPDYKKTQPTKAQSKKSKRKRKMKT
;
A
#
# COMPACT_ATOMS: atom_id res chain seq x y z
N MET A 1 12.66 21.02 -16.16
CA MET A 1 13.93 21.16 -16.91
C MET A 1 14.67 22.48 -16.60
N GLN A 2 13.97 23.58 -16.32
CA GLN A 2 14.57 24.88 -15.96
C GLN A 2 15.54 24.82 -14.76
N GLY A 3 15.22 24.07 -13.70
CA GLY A 3 16.13 23.88 -12.56
C GLY A 3 17.46 23.17 -12.91
N ARG A 4 17.50 22.34 -13.96
CA ARG A 4 18.73 21.68 -14.42
C ARG A 4 19.64 22.62 -15.20
N ILE A 5 19.07 23.52 -16.03
CA ILE A 5 19.81 24.57 -16.75
C ILE A 5 20.44 25.55 -15.76
N ALA A 6 19.71 25.95 -14.70
CA ALA A 6 20.22 26.79 -13.64
C ALA A 6 21.40 26.15 -12.88
N LYS A 7 21.32 24.84 -12.61
CA LYS A 7 22.38 24.07 -11.94
C LYS A 7 23.66 23.94 -12.77
N LEU A 8 23.54 23.83 -14.09
CA LEU A 8 24.68 23.85 -15.02
C LEU A 8 25.31 25.25 -15.13
N ALA A 9 24.48 26.30 -15.15
CA ALA A 9 24.96 27.69 -15.14
C ALA A 9 25.69 28.08 -13.85
N ALA A 10 25.32 27.49 -12.71
CA ALA A 10 26.07 27.64 -11.46
C ALA A 10 27.44 26.93 -11.54
N LYS A 11 27.49 25.70 -12.08
CA LYS A 11 28.75 24.93 -12.22
C LYS A 11 29.78 25.57 -13.16
N ASP A 12 29.35 26.29 -14.20
CA ASP A 12 30.28 27.02 -15.08
C ASP A 12 30.92 28.24 -14.40
N LYS A 13 30.31 28.79 -13.34
CA LYS A 13 30.89 29.91 -12.57
C LYS A 13 32.05 29.45 -11.68
N ASP A 14 32.06 28.17 -11.31
CA ASP A 14 33.08 27.57 -10.45
C ASP A 14 34.33 27.11 -11.23
N THR A 15 34.23 27.01 -12.56
CA THR A 15 35.35 26.61 -13.44
C THR A 15 36.14 27.82 -13.95
N ARG A 16 37.47 27.79 -13.79
CA ARG A 16 38.41 28.89 -14.16
C ARG A 16 38.39 29.32 -15.63
N LEU A 17 37.87 28.48 -16.53
CA LEU A 17 37.62 28.79 -17.93
C LEU A 17 36.11 28.65 -18.15
N GLY A 18 35.38 29.78 -18.13
CA GLY A 18 33.95 29.79 -18.37
C GLY A 18 33.61 29.28 -19.78
N GLY A 19 32.51 28.53 -19.90
CA GLY A 19 31.95 28.11 -21.20
C GLY A 19 32.01 26.60 -21.50
N GLN A 20 32.47 25.76 -20.57
CA GLN A 20 32.55 24.31 -20.79
C GLN A 20 31.18 23.66 -21.05
N PHE A 21 30.10 24.17 -20.45
CA PHE A 21 28.76 23.61 -20.67
C PHE A 21 27.87 24.46 -21.58
N ASP A 22 28.40 25.45 -22.31
CA ASP A 22 27.57 26.33 -23.14
C ASP A 22 26.93 25.63 -24.33
N ALA A 23 27.64 24.70 -24.98
CA ALA A 23 27.06 23.85 -26.02
C ALA A 23 25.92 22.97 -25.49
N LEU A 24 26.09 22.42 -24.28
CA LEU A 24 25.06 21.59 -23.63
C LEU A 24 23.86 22.45 -23.20
N LYS A 25 24.07 23.68 -22.70
CA LYS A 25 22.99 24.62 -22.40
C LYS A 25 22.23 25.03 -23.66
N GLN A 26 22.93 25.30 -24.76
CA GLN A 26 22.29 25.61 -26.04
C GLN A 26 21.47 24.43 -26.54
N SER A 27 22.01 23.20 -26.48
CA SER A 27 21.28 21.98 -26.80
C SER A 27 20.03 21.82 -25.93
N MET A 28 20.15 21.99 -24.62
CA MET A 28 19.01 21.88 -23.68
C MET A 28 17.96 22.98 -23.88
N ARG A 29 18.37 24.20 -24.21
CA ARG A 29 17.45 25.30 -24.60
C ARG A 29 16.78 25.01 -25.94
N ASN A 30 17.50 24.41 -26.88
CA ASN A 30 16.94 24.01 -28.18
C ASN A 30 15.94 22.88 -28.01
N ILE A 31 16.22 21.89 -27.14
CA ILE A 31 15.27 20.83 -26.79
C ILE A 31 14.01 21.43 -26.12
N GLU A 32 14.17 22.36 -25.19
CA GLU A 32 13.03 23.04 -24.57
C GLU A 32 12.21 23.85 -25.59
N LYS A 33 12.88 24.49 -26.56
CA LYS A 33 12.22 25.19 -27.67
C LYS A 33 11.53 24.23 -28.64
N THR A 34 12.13 23.07 -28.96
CA THR A 34 11.52 22.06 -29.82
C THR A 34 10.32 21.42 -29.14
N ASP A 35 10.38 21.15 -27.84
CA ASP A 35 9.24 20.61 -27.08
C ASP A 35 8.09 21.62 -27.03
N LYS A 36 8.39 22.91 -26.82
CA LYS A 36 7.42 24.01 -26.94
C LYS A 36 6.85 24.13 -28.35
N GLN A 37 7.68 24.04 -29.39
CA GLN A 37 7.23 24.07 -30.79
C GLN A 37 6.39 22.83 -31.15
N LYS A 38 6.72 21.65 -30.63
CA LYS A 38 5.94 20.41 -30.84
C LYS A 38 4.59 20.48 -30.14
N ALA A 39 4.54 21.06 -28.94
CA ALA A 39 3.29 21.36 -28.23
C ALA A 39 2.44 22.40 -29.00
N ILE A 40 3.04 23.49 -29.48
CA ILE A 40 2.37 24.49 -30.32
C ILE A 40 1.88 23.89 -31.65
N ARG A 41 2.65 22.97 -32.26
CA ARG A 41 2.25 22.29 -33.51
C ARG A 41 1.10 21.31 -33.29
N ASN A 42 1.09 20.58 -32.18
CA ASN A 42 -0.01 19.68 -31.82
C ASN A 42 -1.28 20.47 -31.41
N MET A 43 -1.15 21.62 -30.75
CA MET A 43 -2.25 22.54 -30.47
C MET A 43 -2.73 23.26 -31.75
N GLY A 44 -1.80 23.63 -32.63
CA GLY A 44 -2.07 24.30 -33.91
C GLY A 44 -2.86 23.43 -34.90
N GLY A 45 -2.64 22.11 -34.89
CA GLY A 45 -3.44 21.16 -35.67
C GLY A 45 -4.92 21.11 -35.24
N MET A 46 -5.19 21.28 -33.95
CA MET A 46 -6.56 21.37 -33.39
C MET A 46 -7.20 22.73 -33.70
N PHE A 47 -6.43 23.81 -33.60
CA PHE A 47 -6.85 25.18 -33.94
C PHE A 47 -7.27 25.33 -35.41
N SER A 48 -6.62 24.63 -36.34
CA SER A 48 -6.96 24.65 -37.77
C SER A 48 -8.29 23.95 -38.10
N ILE A 49 -8.68 22.91 -37.36
CA ILE A 49 -9.94 22.18 -37.58
C ILE A 49 -11.14 22.95 -37.02
N ALA A 50 -10.98 23.61 -35.87
CA ALA A 50 -12.04 24.40 -35.25
C ALA A 50 -12.39 25.66 -36.06
N ASN A 51 -11.39 26.33 -36.64
CA ASN A 51 -11.62 27.48 -37.53
C ASN A 51 -12.30 27.09 -38.86
N LEU A 52 -12.27 25.82 -39.27
CA LEU A 52 -12.93 25.32 -40.49
C LEU A 52 -14.43 25.06 -40.30
N THR A 53 -14.87 24.78 -39.06
CA THR A 53 -16.27 24.42 -38.74
C THR A 53 -17.08 25.59 -38.15
N GLY A 54 -16.50 26.79 -38.09
CA GLY A 54 -17.18 28.02 -37.65
C GLY A 54 -17.52 28.07 -36.15
N ASN A 55 -17.15 27.06 -35.39
CA ASN A 55 -17.32 27.03 -33.95
C ASN A 55 -16.03 27.50 -33.27
N PRO A 56 -16.01 28.70 -32.65
CA PRO A 56 -14.82 29.16 -31.94
C PRO A 56 -14.50 28.20 -30.81
N ILE A 57 -13.22 27.89 -30.63
CA ILE A 57 -12.75 27.09 -29.50
C ILE A 57 -13.21 27.83 -28.22
N PRO A 58 -13.93 27.15 -27.31
CA PRO A 58 -14.34 27.77 -26.06
C PRO A 58 -13.15 28.37 -25.30
N GLU A 59 -13.31 29.60 -24.79
CA GLU A 59 -12.28 30.40 -24.13
C GLU A 59 -11.56 29.67 -22.97
N TYR A 60 -12.19 28.68 -22.34
CA TYR A 60 -11.57 27.89 -21.27
C TYR A 60 -10.51 26.88 -21.76
N LEU A 61 -10.41 26.61 -23.07
CA LEU A 61 -9.37 25.76 -23.67
C LEU A 61 -8.15 26.55 -24.16
N SER A 62 -8.25 27.89 -24.24
CA SER A 62 -7.16 28.77 -24.68
C SER A 62 -6.21 29.12 -23.52
N GLN A 63 -6.73 29.14 -22.29
CA GLN A 63 -5.98 29.43 -21.08
C GLN A 63 -5.26 28.17 -20.58
N PRO A 64 -4.05 28.27 -19.96
CA PRO A 64 -3.45 27.13 -19.29
C PRO A 64 -4.43 26.57 -18.25
N PRO A 65 -4.48 25.24 -18.05
CA PRO A 65 -5.40 24.64 -17.09
C PRO A 65 -5.21 25.31 -15.73
N GLN A 66 -6.32 25.67 -15.07
CA GLN A 66 -6.28 26.33 -13.77
C GLN A 66 -5.63 25.39 -12.74
N GLU A 67 -4.35 25.59 -12.44
CA GLU A 67 -3.55 24.74 -11.55
C GLU A 67 -4.17 24.65 -10.14
N GLU A 68 -4.74 25.75 -9.67
CA GLU A 68 -5.43 25.82 -8.37
C GLU A 68 -6.64 24.86 -8.29
N LEU A 69 -7.40 24.70 -9.38
CA LEU A 69 -8.50 23.74 -9.39
C LEU A 69 -7.96 22.32 -9.35
N LEU A 70 -6.87 22.04 -10.06
CA LEU A 70 -6.25 20.72 -10.08
C LEU A 70 -5.78 20.30 -8.68
N GLU A 71 -5.13 21.21 -7.96
CA GLU A 71 -4.71 21.00 -6.57
C GLU A 71 -5.88 20.75 -5.63
N ARG A 72 -6.98 21.52 -5.78
CA ARG A 72 -8.21 21.30 -5.02
C ARG A 72 -8.83 19.93 -5.33
N TYR A 73 -8.94 19.54 -6.60
CA TYR A 73 -9.53 18.26 -7.00
C TYR A 73 -8.72 17.05 -6.53
N PHE A 74 -7.40 17.13 -6.57
CA PHE A 74 -6.52 16.04 -6.10
C PHE A 74 -6.16 16.12 -4.61
N HIS A 75 -6.73 17.06 -3.86
CA HIS A 75 -6.48 17.15 -2.43
C HIS A 75 -7.04 15.91 -1.72
N PRO A 76 -6.33 15.33 -0.73
CA PRO A 76 -6.77 14.15 0.01
C PRO A 76 -8.19 14.23 0.59
N ASP A 77 -8.67 15.42 0.91
CA ASP A 77 -10.02 15.60 1.46
C ASP A 77 -11.12 15.23 0.47
N HIS A 78 -10.89 15.44 -0.83
CA HIS A 78 -11.84 15.11 -1.89
C HIS A 78 -11.68 13.68 -2.42
N MET A 79 -10.67 12.93 -1.94
CA MET A 79 -10.47 11.53 -2.31
C MET A 79 -11.52 10.62 -1.66
N SER A 80 -11.95 9.61 -2.42
CA SER A 80 -12.80 8.53 -1.91
C SER A 80 -12.10 7.74 -0.81
N GLY A 81 -12.90 7.08 0.04
CA GLY A 81 -12.36 6.19 1.08
C GLY A 81 -11.52 5.05 0.50
N GLU A 82 -11.83 4.60 -0.71
CA GLU A 82 -11.09 3.55 -1.41
C GLU A 82 -9.70 4.02 -1.85
N GLU A 83 -9.59 5.23 -2.38
CA GLU A 83 -8.30 5.79 -2.79
C GLU A 83 -7.41 6.07 -1.58
N LYS A 84 -7.98 6.62 -0.51
CA LYS A 84 -7.29 6.78 0.79
C LYS A 84 -6.76 5.43 1.28
N MET A 85 -7.60 4.40 1.27
CA MET A 85 -7.19 3.04 1.67
C MET A 85 -6.09 2.49 0.77
N LYS A 86 -6.14 2.74 -0.55
CA LYS A 86 -5.12 2.29 -1.50
C LYS A 86 -3.76 2.91 -1.22
N LEU A 87 -3.72 4.21 -0.93
CA LEU A 87 -2.49 4.91 -0.52
C LEU A 87 -1.92 4.34 0.77
N GLU A 88 -2.75 4.13 1.79
CA GLU A 88 -2.31 3.54 3.06
C GLU A 88 -1.81 2.09 2.89
N LEU A 89 -2.47 1.28 2.05
CA LEU A 89 -2.00 -0.06 1.71
C LEU A 89 -0.65 -0.04 0.97
N GLN A 90 -0.37 0.99 0.18
CA GLN A 90 0.91 1.18 -0.48
C GLN A 90 2.00 1.55 0.53
N LYS A 91 1.74 2.53 1.41
CA LYS A 91 2.67 2.90 2.50
C LYS A 91 3.05 1.69 3.35
N VAL A 92 2.06 0.93 3.82
CA VAL A 92 2.29 -0.28 4.63
C VAL A 92 3.04 -1.36 3.84
N ARG A 93 2.86 -1.46 2.52
CA ARG A 93 3.66 -2.37 1.69
C ARG A 93 5.12 -1.94 1.67
N ASP A 94 5.37 -0.65 1.44
CA ASP A 94 6.72 -0.10 1.34
C ASP A 94 7.52 -0.26 2.65
N GLU A 95 6.84 -0.22 3.80
CA GLU A 95 7.46 -0.44 5.11
C GLU A 95 7.88 -1.90 5.41
N PHE A 96 7.23 -2.87 4.74
CA PHE A 96 7.38 -4.30 5.02
C PHE A 96 7.93 -5.10 3.84
N LYS A 97 8.08 -4.52 2.64
CA LYS A 97 8.62 -5.20 1.45
C LYS A 97 10.07 -5.66 1.66
N MET A 98 10.48 -6.77 1.03
CA MET A 98 11.90 -7.19 1.05
C MET A 98 12.69 -6.70 -0.15
N SER A 99 12.02 -6.64 -1.29
CA SER A 99 12.53 -6.12 -2.55
C SER A 99 11.59 -5.04 -3.07
N GLU A 100 12.04 -4.25 -4.04
CA GLU A 100 11.26 -3.13 -4.57
C GLU A 100 9.87 -3.53 -5.09
N ASN A 101 9.77 -4.73 -5.66
CA ASN A 101 8.54 -5.28 -6.26
C ASN A 101 7.84 -6.31 -5.36
N ASP A 102 8.23 -6.45 -4.09
CA ASP A 102 7.61 -7.42 -3.20
C ASP A 102 6.20 -6.97 -2.79
N CYS A 103 5.20 -7.64 -3.39
CA CYS A 103 3.79 -7.44 -3.11
C CYS A 103 3.15 -8.62 -2.36
N GLY A 104 3.90 -9.71 -2.19
CA GLY A 104 3.35 -11.03 -1.89
C GLY A 104 3.99 -11.74 -0.71
N SER A 105 5.04 -11.20 -0.09
CA SER A 105 5.64 -11.82 1.09
C SER A 105 4.65 -11.92 2.27
N ALA A 106 4.82 -12.94 3.11
CA ALA A 106 3.94 -13.18 4.24
C ALA A 106 3.86 -11.97 5.18
N ARG A 107 4.97 -11.26 5.40
CA ARG A 107 5.03 -10.04 6.23
C ARG A 107 4.22 -8.88 5.64
N VAL A 108 4.32 -8.64 4.33
CA VAL A 108 3.51 -7.62 3.62
C VAL A 108 2.03 -7.97 3.72
N GLN A 109 1.65 -9.23 3.48
CA GLN A 109 0.27 -9.67 3.56
C GLN A 109 -0.31 -9.52 4.98
N ILE A 110 0.46 -9.84 6.03
CA ILE A 110 0.06 -9.65 7.43
C ILE A 110 -0.20 -8.18 7.72
N ALA A 111 0.68 -7.29 7.24
CA ALA A 111 0.56 -5.85 7.46
C ALA A 111 -0.68 -5.27 6.76
N GLN A 112 -0.90 -5.62 5.48
CA GLN A 112 -2.10 -5.23 4.73
C GLN A 112 -3.40 -5.76 5.36
N LEU A 113 -3.43 -7.03 5.79
CA LEU A 113 -4.59 -7.59 6.49
C LEU A 113 -4.84 -6.85 7.80
N THR A 114 -3.79 -6.46 8.52
CA THR A 114 -3.92 -5.73 9.78
C THR A 114 -4.56 -4.37 9.56
N LEU A 115 -4.15 -3.63 8.52
CA LEU A 115 -4.78 -2.36 8.15
C LEU A 115 -6.26 -2.55 7.79
N LYS A 116 -6.59 -3.53 6.93
CA LYS A 116 -7.97 -3.86 6.55
C LYS A 116 -8.84 -4.25 7.74
N ILE A 117 -8.31 -5.06 8.66
CA ILE A 117 -8.99 -5.46 9.90
C ILE A 117 -9.28 -4.24 10.78
N LYS A 118 -8.30 -3.34 10.97
CA LYS A 118 -8.49 -2.10 11.75
C LYS A 118 -9.58 -1.22 11.15
N HIS A 119 -9.53 -1.00 9.84
CA HIS A 119 -10.53 -0.21 9.14
C HIS A 119 -11.93 -0.83 9.23
N LEU A 120 -12.08 -2.11 8.84
CA LEU A 120 -13.37 -2.78 8.87
C LEU A 120 -13.93 -2.87 10.29
N SER A 121 -13.09 -3.04 11.30
CA SER A 121 -13.51 -3.04 12.71
C SER A 121 -14.12 -1.72 13.16
N SER A 122 -13.70 -0.58 12.59
CA SER A 122 -14.22 0.74 12.97
C SER A 122 -15.61 1.02 12.39
N VAL A 123 -15.89 0.49 11.19
CA VAL A 123 -17.15 0.71 10.46
C VAL A 123 -18.15 -0.45 10.63
N LEU A 124 -17.82 -1.47 11.44
CA LEU A 124 -18.64 -2.67 11.56
C LEU A 124 -19.93 -2.40 12.36
N HIS A 125 -21.08 -2.58 11.71
CA HIS A 125 -22.38 -2.50 12.38
C HIS A 125 -22.79 -3.81 13.06
N LYS A 126 -23.49 -3.71 14.20
CA LYS A 126 -23.92 -4.87 15.00
C LYS A 126 -24.83 -5.85 14.24
N LYS A 127 -25.63 -5.38 13.29
CA LYS A 127 -26.55 -6.22 12.51
C LYS A 127 -25.93 -6.79 11.23
N ASP A 128 -24.77 -6.28 10.80
CA ASP A 128 -24.10 -6.78 9.61
C ASP A 128 -23.33 -8.08 9.91
N LYS A 129 -23.96 -9.21 9.56
CA LYS A 129 -23.39 -10.55 9.77
C LYS A 129 -22.39 -10.92 8.69
N HIS A 130 -22.55 -10.44 7.46
CA HIS A 130 -21.69 -10.81 6.33
C HIS A 130 -20.33 -10.14 6.47
N SER A 131 -20.30 -8.84 6.78
CA SER A 131 -19.05 -8.13 7.03
C SER A 131 -18.32 -8.67 8.25
N ARG A 132 -19.05 -9.08 9.30
CA ARG A 132 -18.44 -9.76 10.47
C ARG A 132 -17.79 -11.08 10.09
N LYS A 133 -18.44 -11.89 9.24
CA LYS A 133 -17.85 -13.13 8.73
C LYS A 133 -16.58 -12.83 7.93
N GLY A 134 -16.61 -11.85 7.02
CA GLY A 134 -15.43 -11.41 6.28
C GLY A 134 -14.29 -10.94 7.19
N LEU A 135 -14.61 -10.21 8.27
CA LEU A 135 -13.64 -9.79 9.28
C LEU A 135 -12.99 -10.99 9.99
N GLN A 136 -13.80 -11.97 10.42
CA GLN A 136 -13.31 -13.19 11.06
C GLN A 136 -12.40 -13.98 10.11
N ASP A 137 -12.78 -14.12 8.85
CA ASP A 137 -11.97 -14.79 7.83
C ASP A 137 -10.63 -14.09 7.62
N MET A 138 -10.62 -12.75 7.57
CA MET A 138 -9.37 -11.96 7.48
C MET A 138 -8.46 -12.18 8.70
N VAL A 139 -9.02 -12.19 9.91
CA VAL A 139 -8.26 -12.47 11.14
C VAL A 139 -7.67 -13.88 11.11
N GLN A 140 -8.43 -14.88 10.66
CA GLN A 140 -7.95 -16.26 10.53
C GLN A 140 -6.84 -16.39 9.48
N ARG A 141 -6.98 -15.73 8.31
CA ARG A 141 -5.92 -15.67 7.29
C ARG A 141 -4.64 -15.06 7.84
N ARG A 142 -4.75 -13.93 8.56
CA ARG A 142 -3.60 -13.30 9.23
C ARG A 142 -2.92 -14.24 10.22
N LYS A 143 -3.69 -14.99 11.01
CA LYS A 143 -3.16 -16.00 11.93
C LYS A 143 -2.41 -17.11 11.18
N LYS A 144 -2.92 -17.58 10.04
CA LYS A 144 -2.23 -18.58 9.21
C LYS A 144 -0.89 -18.06 8.68
N TYR A 145 -0.84 -16.81 8.21
CA TYR A 145 0.42 -16.21 7.75
C TYR A 145 1.42 -16.01 8.89
N LEU A 146 0.98 -15.59 10.08
CA LEU A 146 1.86 -15.49 11.25
C LEU A 146 2.42 -16.86 11.65
N LYS A 147 1.59 -17.90 11.64
CA LYS A 147 2.05 -19.28 11.88
C LYS A 147 3.08 -19.72 10.84
N TYR A 148 2.85 -19.40 9.56
CA TYR A 148 3.81 -19.66 8.48
C TYR A 148 5.13 -18.91 8.72
N LEU A 149 5.07 -17.62 9.01
CA LEU A 149 6.26 -16.80 9.19
C LEU A 149 7.08 -17.30 10.38
N ARG A 150 6.43 -17.63 11.50
CA ARG A 150 7.05 -18.18 12.70
C ARG A 150 7.89 -19.44 12.46
N ARG A 151 7.47 -20.30 11.51
CA ARG A 151 8.20 -21.54 11.19
C ARG A 151 9.28 -21.38 10.12
N THR A 152 9.21 -20.32 9.30
CA THR A 152 10.14 -20.11 8.18
C THR A 152 11.22 -19.08 8.49
N ASP A 153 10.86 -17.99 9.15
CA ASP A 153 11.74 -16.86 9.44
C ASP A 153 11.31 -16.22 10.77
N TRP A 154 12.08 -16.54 11.80
CA TRP A 154 11.83 -16.09 13.16
C TRP A 154 12.08 -14.59 13.34
N ASP A 155 13.12 -14.04 12.71
CA ASP A 155 13.50 -12.64 12.87
C ASP A 155 12.45 -11.72 12.22
N SER A 156 12.01 -12.05 11.00
CA SER A 156 10.89 -11.34 10.37
C SER A 156 9.61 -11.47 11.18
N TYR A 157 9.35 -12.62 11.82
CA TYR A 157 8.19 -12.81 12.68
C TYR A 157 8.22 -11.86 13.89
N CYS A 158 9.33 -11.79 14.61
CA CYS A 158 9.52 -10.89 15.74
C CYS A 158 9.38 -9.42 15.31
N MET A 159 10.00 -9.01 14.20
CA MET A 159 9.88 -7.66 13.66
C MET A 159 8.41 -7.29 13.35
N VAL A 160 7.67 -8.20 12.72
CA VAL A 160 6.26 -7.98 12.35
C VAL A 160 5.38 -7.85 13.60
N LEU A 161 5.59 -8.70 14.61
CA LEU A 161 4.84 -8.61 15.87
C LEU A 161 5.07 -7.25 16.54
N LEU A 162 6.32 -6.81 16.63
CA LEU A 162 6.70 -5.58 17.30
C LEU A 162 6.16 -4.35 16.57
N LYS A 163 6.37 -4.25 15.24
CA LYS A 163 5.87 -3.12 14.43
C LYS A 163 4.34 -3.02 14.44
N LEU A 164 3.63 -4.15 14.35
CA LEU A 164 2.16 -4.16 14.25
C LEU A 164 1.46 -4.20 15.61
N GLY A 165 2.18 -4.34 16.72
CA GLY A 165 1.63 -4.48 18.07
C GLY A 165 0.79 -5.76 18.23
N LEU A 166 1.19 -6.85 17.57
CA LEU A 166 0.49 -8.13 17.64
C LEU A 166 1.07 -8.99 18.77
N ARG A 167 0.19 -9.75 19.45
CA ARG A 167 0.62 -10.65 20.53
C ARG A 167 1.11 -11.98 19.97
N ASP A 168 2.21 -12.49 20.51
CA ASP A 168 2.60 -13.89 20.29
C ASP A 168 1.60 -14.79 21.02
N ILE A 169 1.04 -15.74 20.29
CA ILE A 169 0.21 -16.80 20.82
C ILE A 169 0.92 -18.09 20.43
N PRO A 170 1.70 -18.69 21.35
CA PRO A 170 2.40 -19.93 21.04
C PRO A 170 1.37 -21.00 20.69
N GLU A 171 1.66 -21.78 19.65
CA GLU A 171 0.78 -22.86 19.20
C GLU A 171 0.70 -24.04 20.20
N TYR A 172 1.40 -23.95 21.33
CA TYR A 172 1.38 -24.97 22.38
C TYR A 172 -0.01 -25.06 23.02
N LYS A 173 -0.81 -26.00 22.53
CA LYS A 173 -1.98 -26.48 23.22
C LYS A 173 -1.49 -27.42 24.32
N ALA A 174 -1.51 -26.97 25.57
CA ALA A 174 -1.20 -27.85 26.70
C ALA A 174 -2.09 -29.11 26.61
N PRO A 175 -1.53 -30.32 26.78
CA PRO A 175 -2.33 -31.54 26.83
C PRO A 175 -3.45 -31.38 27.86
N ASP A 176 -4.68 -31.68 27.47
CA ASP A 176 -5.88 -31.48 28.29
C ASP A 176 -5.93 -32.55 29.41
N TYR A 177 -5.08 -32.39 30.43
CA TYR A 177 -4.88 -33.35 31.53
C TYR A 177 -6.12 -33.56 32.41
N LYS A 178 -7.18 -32.75 32.22
CA LYS A 178 -8.44 -32.84 32.98
C LYS A 178 -9.46 -33.81 32.37
N LYS A 179 -9.29 -34.28 31.13
CA LYS A 179 -10.21 -35.24 30.48
C LYS A 179 -9.94 -36.71 30.80
N THR A 180 -8.79 -37.03 31.39
CA THR A 180 -8.37 -38.41 31.69
C THR A 180 -8.80 -38.90 33.07
N GLN A 181 -9.45 -38.07 33.89
CA GLN A 181 -9.92 -38.51 35.20
C GLN A 181 -11.16 -39.40 35.03
N PRO A 182 -11.10 -40.69 35.38
CA PRO A 182 -12.25 -41.57 35.25
C PRO A 182 -13.38 -41.01 36.11
N THR A 183 -14.57 -40.90 35.55
CA THR A 183 -15.73 -40.44 36.32
C THR A 183 -15.95 -41.38 37.51
N LYS A 184 -16.56 -40.89 38.61
CA LYS A 184 -16.89 -41.72 39.78
C LYS A 184 -17.64 -43.01 39.40
N ALA A 185 -18.42 -42.97 38.31
CA ALA A 185 -19.10 -44.14 37.75
C ALA A 185 -18.12 -45.13 37.07
N GLN A 186 -17.18 -44.63 36.26
CA GLN A 186 -16.17 -45.45 35.57
C GLN A 186 -15.20 -46.13 36.55
N SER A 187 -14.77 -45.41 37.60
CA SER A 187 -13.90 -45.97 38.65
C SER A 187 -14.59 -47.04 39.49
N LYS A 188 -15.88 -46.85 39.85
CA LYS A 188 -16.70 -47.87 40.52
C LYS A 188 -16.88 -49.13 39.66
N LYS A 189 -17.14 -48.97 38.36
CA LYS A 189 -17.32 -50.10 37.43
C LYS A 189 -16.04 -50.92 37.26
N SER A 190 -14.88 -50.26 37.21
CA SER A 190 -13.56 -50.91 37.19
C SER A 190 -13.27 -51.69 38.48
N LYS A 191 -13.48 -51.08 39.67
CA LYS A 191 -13.32 -51.77 40.96
C LYS A 191 -14.22 -52.99 41.10
N ARG A 192 -15.48 -52.88 40.69
CA ARG A 192 -16.45 -53.98 40.73
C ARG A 192 -16.05 -55.13 39.79
N LYS A 193 -15.55 -54.83 38.58
CA LYS A 193 -15.01 -55.85 37.66
C LYS A 193 -13.77 -56.55 38.21
N ARG A 194 -12.87 -55.84 38.90
CA ARG A 194 -11.66 -56.45 39.51
C ARG A 194 -12.02 -57.39 40.66
N LYS A 195 -13.01 -57.01 41.49
CA LYS A 195 -13.50 -57.84 42.61
C LYS A 195 -14.24 -59.11 42.17
N MET A 196 -14.74 -59.16 40.94
CA MET A 196 -15.39 -60.37 40.39
C MET A 196 -14.43 -61.29 39.64
N LYS A 197 -13.16 -60.88 39.45
CA LYS A 197 -12.11 -61.65 38.76
C LYS A 197 -11.11 -62.31 39.73
N THR A 198 -11.32 -62.14 41.03
CA THR A 198 -10.64 -62.79 42.16
C THR A 198 -11.65 -63.68 42.85
#